data_AF-A0A453QII9-F1
#
_entry.id   AF-A0A453QII9-F1
#
_cell.length_a   1.000
_cell.length_b   1.000
_cell.length_c   1.000
_cell.angle_alpha   90.00
_cell.angle_beta   90.00
_cell.angle_gamma   90.00
#
_symmetry.space_group_name_H-M   'P 1'
#
loop_
_entity.id
_entity.type
_entity.pdbx_description
1 polymer ?
#
loop_
_entity_poly.entity_id
_entity_poly.type
_entity_poly.pdbx_seq_one_letter_code
_entity_poly.pdbx_strand_id
1 'polypeptide(L)' 'FDSIFAFGDSFTDTGNNPIVFGWYNVFDVVMRPPYGMTSFGGHPTGRNCNGRLIIDFIGYYSINHQ' A
#
# COMPACT_ATOMS: atom_id res chain seq x y z
N PHE A 1 -8.85 -15.66 -12.77
CA PHE A 1 -8.47 -14.39 -13.42
C PHE A 1 -7.06 -14.08 -13.00
N ASP A 2 -6.17 -13.76 -13.94
CA ASP A 2 -4.72 -13.78 -13.66
C ASP A 2 -4.21 -12.44 -13.13
N SER A 3 -5.10 -11.48 -12.88
CA SER A 3 -4.75 -10.13 -12.45
C SER A 3 -5.91 -9.47 -11.70
N ILE A 4 -5.55 -8.51 -10.84
CA ILE A 4 -6.49 -7.67 -10.10
C ILE A 4 -6.20 -6.21 -10.44
N PHE A 5 -7.25 -5.47 -10.82
CA PHE A 5 -7.22 -4.02 -10.91
C PHE A 5 -7.97 -3.46 -9.71
N ALA A 6 -7.26 -2.73 -8.84
CA ALA A 6 -7.82 -2.15 -7.63
C ALA A 6 -8.07 -0.65 -7.82
N PHE A 7 -9.32 -0.24 -7.59
CA PHE A 7 -9.74 1.16 -7.53
C PHE A 7 -10.23 1.45 -6.12
N GLY A 8 -10.00 2.66 -5.63
CA GLY A 8 -10.46 3.05 -4.31
C GLY A 8 -9.67 4.22 -3.75
N ASP A 9 -9.55 4.20 -2.43
CA ASP A 9 -8.87 5.20 -1.62
C ASP A 9 -7.65 4.58 -0.91
N SER A 10 -7.28 5.17 0.22
CA SER A 10 -6.21 4.74 1.11
C SER A 10 -6.26 3.25 1.51
N PHE A 11 -7.43 2.61 1.53
CA PHE A 11 -7.55 1.18 1.86
C PHE A 11 -7.07 0.24 0.75
N THR A 12 -6.90 0.77 -0.47
CA THR A 12 -6.42 0.02 -1.64
C THR A 12 -5.08 0.55 -2.17
N ASP A 13 -4.67 1.73 -1.72
CA ASP A 13 -3.48 2.41 -2.20
C ASP A 13 -2.18 1.78 -1.66
N THR A 14 -1.41 1.15 -2.57
CA THR A 14 -0.12 0.53 -2.25
C THR A 14 1.08 1.46 -2.38
N GLY A 15 0.88 2.76 -2.64
CA GLY A 15 1.95 3.76 -2.67
C GLY A 15 1.79 4.87 -3.71
N ASN A 16 0.62 5.05 -4.31
CA ASN A 16 0.33 6.11 -5.28
C ASN A 16 0.29 7.50 -4.64
N ASN A 17 -0.38 7.65 -3.47
CA ASN A 17 -0.50 8.94 -2.79
C ASN A 17 0.84 9.66 -2.57
N PRO A 18 1.88 9.04 -1.98
CA PRO A 18 3.13 9.74 -1.75
C PRO A 18 3.87 10.15 -3.02
N ILE A 19 3.63 9.47 -4.15
CA ILE A 19 4.16 9.90 -5.46
C ILE A 19 3.47 11.19 -5.91
N VAL A 20 2.13 11.22 -5.86
CA VAL A 20 1.34 12.39 -6.25
C VAL A 20 1.61 13.56 -5.30
N PHE A 21 1.65 13.32 -3.99
CA PHE A 21 1.88 14.37 -2.99
C PHE A 21 3.30 14.94 -3.12
N GLY A 22 4.30 14.10 -3.40
CA GLY A 22 5.65 14.54 -3.72
C GLY A 22 5.69 15.50 -4.92
N TRP A 23 4.92 15.23 -5.97
CA TRP A 23 4.82 16.12 -7.15
C TRP A 23 4.32 17.52 -6.79
N TYR A 24 3.38 17.61 -5.85
CA TYR A 24 2.79 18.88 -5.40
C TYR A 24 3.48 19.47 -4.17
N ASN A 25 4.62 18.93 -3.73
CA ASN A 25 5.30 19.31 -2.47
C ASN A 25 4.37 19.25 -1.24
N VAL A 26 3.42 18.32 -1.25
CA VAL A 26 2.55 18.02 -0.12
C VAL A 26 3.21 16.95 0.74
N PHE A 27 3.24 17.16 2.04
CA PHE A 27 3.79 16.18 2.97
C PHE A 27 2.83 14.99 3.13
N ASP A 28 3.37 13.77 3.06
CA ASP A 28 2.63 12.54 3.34
C ASP A 28 3.18 11.82 4.58
N VAL A 29 2.29 11.57 5.55
CA VAL A 29 2.62 10.91 6.82
C VAL A 29 3.00 9.44 6.64
N VAL A 30 2.53 8.79 5.57
CA VAL A 30 2.76 7.34 5.35
C VAL A 30 4.21 6.99 4.98
N MET A 31 5.04 8.00 4.74
CA MET A 31 6.48 7.85 4.50
C MET A 31 7.32 7.91 5.79
N ARG A 32 6.69 7.76 6.96
CA ARG A 32 7.36 7.76 8.28
C ARG A 32 6.79 6.65 9.17
N PRO A 33 7.47 6.28 10.27
CA PRO A 33 6.88 5.43 11.29
C PRO A 33 5.52 5.99 11.79
N PRO A 34 4.53 5.12 12.09
CA PRO A 34 4.63 3.67 12.18
C PRO A 34 4.35 2.91 10.88
N TYR A 35 4.15 3.59 9.75
CA TYR A 35 3.70 2.94 8.52
C TYR A 35 4.77 1.98 7.97
N GLY A 36 4.39 0.73 7.67
CA GLY A 36 5.29 -0.32 7.16
C GLY A 36 6.12 -1.10 8.19
N MET A 37 6.00 -0.83 9.50
CA MET A 37 6.85 -1.48 10.50
C MET A 37 6.56 -2.97 10.73
N THR A 38 5.33 -3.44 10.56
CA THR A 38 4.96 -4.83 10.94
C THR A 38 5.18 -5.86 9.84
N SER A 39 5.13 -5.46 8.57
CA SER A 39 5.16 -6.41 7.43
C SER A 39 6.29 -6.17 6.44
N PHE A 40 7.01 -5.05 6.53
CA PHE A 40 8.00 -4.63 5.53
C PHE A 40 9.36 -4.26 6.15
N GLY A 41 9.76 -4.99 7.20
CA GLY A 41 11.10 -4.86 7.79
C GLY A 41 11.39 -3.50 8.44
N GLY A 42 10.35 -2.76 8.86
CA GLY A 42 10.53 -1.44 9.45
C GLY A 42 10.53 -0.28 8.45
N HIS A 43 10.41 -0.55 7.15
CA HIS A 43 10.52 0.49 6.12
C HIS A 43 9.15 1.06 5.76
N PRO A 44 8.98 2.41 5.74
CA PRO A 44 7.80 3.04 5.21
C PRO A 44 7.55 2.61 3.77
N THR A 45 6.30 2.25 3.47
CA THR A 45 5.94 1.74 2.15
C THR A 45 4.99 2.62 1.36
N GLY A 46 4.60 3.78 1.91
CA GLY A 46 3.60 4.63 1.28
C GLY A 46 2.16 4.12 1.41
N ARG A 47 1.93 3.09 2.24
CA ARG A 47 0.60 2.56 2.56
C ARG A 47 0.03 3.24 3.79
N ASN A 48 -1.27 3.48 3.80
CA ASN A 48 -2.02 3.94 4.98
C ASN A 48 -2.24 2.80 6.02
N CYS A 49 -1.22 1.98 6.25
CA CYS A 49 -1.23 0.87 7.20
C CYS A 49 0.19 0.61 7.73
N ASN A 50 0.28 0.08 8.96
CA ASN A 50 1.55 -0.40 9.52
C ASN A 50 2.05 -1.69 8.82
N GLY A 51 1.15 -2.41 8.15
CA GLY A 51 1.46 -3.64 7.43
C GLY A 51 0.76 -3.71 6.07
N ARG A 52 0.36 -4.92 5.69
CA ARG A 52 -0.38 -5.20 4.47
C ARG A 52 -1.79 -4.60 4.48
N LEU A 53 -2.28 -4.22 3.30
CA LEU A 53 -3.68 -3.87 3.05
C LEU A 53 -4.49 -5.11 2.72
N ILE A 54 -5.83 -5.02 2.80
CA ILE A 54 -6.71 -6.15 2.48
C ILE A 54 -6.48 -6.69 1.06
N ILE A 55 -6.17 -5.80 0.10
CA ILE A 55 -5.86 -6.16 -1.28
C ILE A 55 -4.62 -7.06 -1.40
N ASP A 56 -3.65 -6.96 -0.47
CA ASP A 56 -2.46 -7.80 -0.51
C ASP A 56 -2.81 -9.26 -0.23
N PHE A 57 -3.81 -9.51 0.63
CA PHE A 57 -4.29 -10.85 0.95
C PHE A 57 -5.15 -11.43 -0.17
N ILE A 58 -6.04 -10.61 -0.76
CA ILE A 58 -6.87 -11.02 -1.89
C ILE A 58 -5.98 -11.34 -3.09
N GLY A 59 -5.00 -10.48 -3.40
CA GLY A 59 -4.03 -10.72 -4.48
C GLY A 59 -3.20 -11.97 -4.26
N TYR A 60 -2.68 -12.17 -3.04
CA TYR A 60 -1.96 -13.40 -2.70
C TYR A 60 -2.83 -14.64 -2.89
N TYR A 61 -4.07 -14.62 -2.40
CA TYR A 61 -4.96 -15.78 -2.55
C TYR A 61 -5.30 -16.06 -4.02
N SER A 62 -5.66 -15.01 -4.78
CA SER A 62 -6.03 -15.10 -6.19
C SER A 62 -4.92 -15.70 -7.05
N ILE A 63 -3.67 -15.29 -6.84
CA ILE A 63 -2.54 -15.74 -7.69
C ILE A 63 -2.10 -17.16 -7.34
N ASN A 64 -2.21 -17.58 -6.08
CA ASN A 64 -1.69 -18.87 -5.62
C ASN A 64 -2.72 -20.02 -5.61
N HIS A 65 -3.98 -19.76 -5.95
CA HIS A 65 -5.06 -20.77 -5.97
C HIS A 65 -5.78 -20.85 -7.33
N GLN A 66 -5.12 -20.41 -8.40
CA GLN A 66 -5.52 -20.70 -9.78
C GLN A 66 -4.82 -21.93 -10.33
#